data_AF-A0AAW8AKX2-F1
#
_entry.id   AF-A0AAW8AKX2-F1
#
_cell.length_a   1.000
_cell.length_b   1.000
_cell.length_c   1.000
_cell.angle_alpha   90.00
_cell.angle_beta   90.00
_cell.angle_gamma   90.00
#
_symmetry.space_group_name_H-M   'P 1'
#
loop_
_entity.id
_entity.type
_entity.pdbx_description
1 polymer ?
#
loop_
_entity_poly.entity_id
_entity_poly.type
_entity_poly.pdbx_seq_one_letter_code
_entity_poly.pdbx_strand_id
1 'polypeptide(L)' 'LDWSAALPVLQGAERLFVLGRGTGLAVAMEAALKLKETCGIQAEAFSGAEVKHGPMALVRDGYPLLVLAPRGPAQAGLL' A
#
# COMPACT_ATOMS: atom_id res chain seq x y z
N LEU A 1 12.73 -14.41 3.67
CA LEU A 1 12.14 -13.39 2.76
C LEU A 1 12.82 -12.08 3.12
N ASP A 2 13.62 -11.52 2.24
CA ASP A 2 14.37 -10.28 2.49
C ASP A 2 13.63 -9.08 1.86
N TRP A 3 13.33 -8.08 2.68
CA TRP A 3 12.64 -6.85 2.28
C TRP A 3 13.54 -5.60 2.37
N SER A 4 14.85 -5.77 2.60
CA SER A 4 15.78 -4.66 2.74
C SER A 4 15.80 -3.72 1.52
N ALA A 5 15.46 -4.22 0.33
CA ALA A 5 15.30 -3.40 -0.87
C ALA A 5 14.17 -2.34 -0.77
N ALA A 6 13.20 -2.52 0.13
CA ALA A 6 12.12 -1.54 0.36
C ALA A 6 12.54 -0.41 1.31
N LEU A 7 13.61 -0.58 2.09
CA LEU A 7 14.04 0.39 3.11
C LEU A 7 14.33 1.78 2.53
N PRO A 8 15.03 1.95 1.39
CA PRO A 8 15.29 3.28 0.84
C PRO A 8 14.02 4.06 0.47
N VAL A 9 12.90 3.37 0.22
CA VAL A 9 11.61 3.99 -0.14
C VAL A 9 10.76 4.27 1.11
N LEU A 10 10.84 3.42 2.13
CA LEU A 10 9.99 3.50 3.32
C LEU A 10 10.62 4.26 4.48
N GLN A 11 11.95 4.34 4.54
CA GLN A 11 12.65 5.01 5.63
C GLN A 11 12.39 6.52 5.59
N GLY A 12 11.88 7.06 6.70
CA GLY A 12 11.51 8.47 6.82
C GLY A 12 10.17 8.84 6.17
N ALA A 13 9.42 7.87 5.64
CA ALA A 13 8.08 8.13 5.14
C ALA A 13 7.12 8.50 6.28
N GLU A 14 6.48 9.66 6.21
CA GLU A 14 5.44 10.06 7.17
C GLU A 14 4.04 9.60 6.74
N ARG A 15 3.88 9.26 5.45
CA ARG A 15 2.61 8.89 4.82
C ARG A 15 2.85 7.77 3.80
N LEU A 16 1.97 6.77 3.75
CA LEU A 16 1.94 5.82 2.65
C LEU A 16 0.54 5.30 2.34
N PHE A 17 0.37 4.78 1.13
CA PHE A 17 -0.76 3.95 0.77
C PHE A 17 -0.36 2.48 0.66
N VAL A 18 -1.23 1.61 1.16
CA VAL A 18 -1.14 0.16 1.00
C VAL A 18 -2.25 -0.30 0.07
N LEU A 19 -1.90 -0.82 -1.09
CA LEU A 19 -2.87 -1.25 -2.10
C LEU A 19 -3.02 -2.77 -2.09
N GLY A 20 -4.26 -3.24 -2.23
CA GLY A 20 -4.58 -4.65 -2.44
C GLY A 20 -5.84 -4.80 -3.29
N ARG A 21 -6.10 -5.98 -3.83
CA ARG A 21 -7.36 -6.28 -4.55
C ARG A 21 -7.88 -7.66 -4.19
N GLY A 22 -9.21 -7.81 -4.18
CA GLY A 22 -9.85 -9.03 -3.73
C GLY A 22 -9.41 -9.39 -2.30
N THR A 23 -8.96 -10.62 -2.08
CA THR A 23 -8.46 -11.09 -0.78
C THR A 23 -7.22 -10.33 -0.29
N GLY A 24 -6.45 -9.73 -1.20
CA GLY A 24 -5.29 -8.90 -0.85
C GLY A 24 -5.65 -7.61 -0.11
N LEU A 25 -6.90 -7.14 -0.21
CA LEU A 25 -7.35 -5.92 0.48
C LEU A 25 -7.35 -6.09 2.00
N ALA A 26 -7.76 -7.25 2.53
CA ALA A 26 -7.74 -7.50 3.97
C ALA A 26 -6.32 -7.42 4.53
N VAL A 27 -5.33 -7.95 3.80
CA VAL A 27 -3.92 -7.87 4.17
C VAL A 27 -3.41 -6.42 4.06
N ALA A 28 -3.85 -5.67 3.06
CA ALA A 28 -3.50 -4.25 2.91
C ALA A 28 -4.01 -3.40 4.08
N MET A 29 -5.26 -3.65 4.52
CA MET A 29 -5.86 -3.00 5.69
C MET A 29 -5.08 -3.30 6.97
N GLU A 30 -4.72 -4.56 7.19
CA GLU A 30 -3.93 -4.95 8.35
C GLU A 30 -2.53 -4.34 8.33
N ALA A 31 -1.85 -4.35 7.17
CA ALA A 31 -0.54 -3.74 7.03
C ALA A 31 -0.58 -2.22 7.30
N ALA A 32 -1.59 -1.51 6.78
CA ALA A 32 -1.79 -0.09 7.07
C ALA A 32 -2.10 0.15 8.56
N LEU A 33 -2.88 -0.72 9.20
CA LEU A 33 -3.13 -0.64 10.64
C LEU A 33 -1.82 -0.78 11.43
N LYS A 34 -0.99 -1.78 11.11
CA LYS A 34 0.27 -2.00 11.81
C LYS A 34 1.28 -0.87 11.58
N LEU A 35 1.36 -0.32 10.37
CA LEU A 35 2.23 0.83 10.10
C LEU A 35 1.83 2.06 10.95
N LYS A 36 0.54 2.28 11.18
CA LYS A 36 0.07 3.32 12.12
C LYS A 36 0.49 3.02 13.56
N GLU A 37 0.29 1.79 14.03
CA GLU A 37 0.54 1.41 15.43
C GLU A 37 2.03 1.32 15.79
N THR A 38 2.86 0.75 14.90
CA THR A 38 4.25 0.44 15.21
C THR A 38 5.23 1.50 14.73
N CYS A 39 4.87 2.25 13.69
CA CYS A 39 5.74 3.26 13.10
C CYS A 39 5.23 4.70 13.33
N GLY A 40 3.97 4.88 13.75
CA GLY A 40 3.41 6.21 14.03
C GLY A 40 3.20 7.08 12.79
N ILE A 41 3.07 6.46 11.61
CA ILE A 41 2.92 7.17 10.32
C ILE A 41 1.48 7.10 9.83
N GLN A 42 1.06 8.02 8.97
CA GLN A 42 -0.25 7.94 8.33
C GLN A 42 -0.23 6.87 7.23
N ALA A 43 -0.83 5.72 7.52
CA ALA A 43 -0.98 4.65 6.54
C ALA A 43 -2.47 4.39 6.24
N GLU A 44 -2.81 4.36 4.96
CA GLU A 44 -4.18 4.10 4.48
C GLU A 44 -4.19 2.96 3.47
N ALA A 45 -5.21 2.10 3.58
CA ALA A 45 -5.37 0.98 2.67
C ALA A 45 -6.46 1.28 1.64
N PHE A 46 -6.18 0.99 0.37
CA PHE A 46 -7.15 1.14 -0.71
C PHE A 46 -7.25 -0.13 -1.55
N SER A 47 -8.46 -0.37 -2.07
CA SER A 47 -8.62 -1.31 -3.18
C SER A 47 -7.90 -0.77 -4.41
N GLY A 48 -7.14 -1.61 -5.11
CA GLY A 48 -6.55 -1.26 -6.40
C GLY A 48 -7.61 -0.83 -7.44
N ALA A 49 -8.86 -1.29 -7.29
CA ALA A 49 -9.97 -0.84 -8.14
C ALA A 49 -10.42 0.62 -7.85
N GLU A 50 -10.19 1.11 -6.63
CA GLU A 50 -10.67 2.42 -6.17
C GLU A 50 -9.59 3.50 -6.16
N VAL A 51 -8.31 3.11 -6.28
CA VAL A 51 -7.19 4.06 -6.22
C VAL A 51 -7.33 5.17 -7.27
N LYS A 52 -7.88 4.85 -8.45
CA LYS A 52 -8.09 5.81 -9.54
C LYS A 52 -9.28 6.75 -9.32
N HIS A 53 -10.17 6.47 -8.37
CA HIS A 53 -11.38 7.24 -8.11
C HIS A 53 -11.21 8.34 -7.04
N GLY A 54 -9.97 8.77 -6.79
CA GLY A 54 -9.69 9.84 -5.83
C GLY A 54 -8.32 9.74 -5.19
N PRO A 55 -7.95 8.60 -4.57
CA PRO A 55 -6.68 8.45 -3.85
C PRO A 55 -5.44 8.80 -4.70
N MET A 56 -5.46 8.49 -6.00
CA MET A 56 -4.38 8.81 -6.93
C MET A 56 -4.05 10.32 -6.99
N ALA A 57 -5.01 11.21 -6.70
CA ALA A 57 -4.77 12.66 -6.69
C ALA A 57 -3.81 13.11 -5.56
N LEU A 58 -3.63 12.28 -4.53
CA LEU A 58 -2.69 12.53 -3.43
C LEU A 58 -1.29 11.96 -3.70
N VAL A 59 -1.18 11.04 -4.66
CA VAL A 59 0.08 10.42 -5.06
C VAL A 59 0.85 11.39 -5.95
N ARG A 60 2.10 11.65 -5.56
CA ARG A 60 3.05 12.52 -6.26
C ARG A 60 4.40 11.81 -6.34
N ASP A 61 5.35 12.37 -7.07
CA ASP A 61 6.72 11.84 -7.10
C ASP A 61 7.27 11.71 -5.67
N GLY A 62 7.78 10.52 -5.35
CA GLY A 62 8.29 10.18 -4.03
C GLY A 62 7.26 9.76 -2.99
N TYR A 63 5.96 9.72 -3.32
CA TYR A 63 4.93 9.20 -2.41
C TYR A 63 5.00 7.65 -2.38
N PRO A 64 5.29 7.03 -1.22
CA PRO A 64 5.50 5.59 -1.16
C PRO A 64 4.18 4.82 -1.27
N LEU A 65 4.22 3.75 -2.07
CA LEU A 65 3.12 2.83 -2.31
C LEU A 65 3.58 1.41 -1.99
N LEU A 66 2.93 0.74 -1.04
CA LEU A 66 3.12 -0.68 -0.80
C LEU A 66 2.00 -1.45 -1.49
N VAL A 67 2.36 -2.28 -2.47
CA VAL A 67 1.39 -2.93 -3.35
C VAL A 67 1.40 -4.44 -3.11
N LEU A 68 0.30 -4.97 -2.56
CA LEU A 68 0.14 -6.40 -2.27
C LEU A 68 -0.55 -7.10 -3.44
N ALA A 69 0.25 -7.84 -4.22
CA ALA A 69 -0.17 -8.47 -5.46
C ALA A 69 -0.10 -10.02 -5.37
N PRO A 70 -0.96 -10.67 -4.56
CA PRO A 70 -0.98 -12.13 -4.50
C PRO A 70 -1.35 -12.71 -5.88
N ARG A 71 -0.77 -13.86 -6.23
CA ARG A 71 -1.07 -14.56 -7.48
C ARG A 71 -2.56 -14.92 -7.53
N GLY A 72 -3.19 -14.69 -8.68
CA GLY A 72 -4.58 -15.08 -8.92
C GLY A 72 -5.36 -14.05 -9.74
N PRO A 73 -6.68 -14.24 -9.89
CA PRO A 73 -7.52 -13.42 -10.78
C PRO A 73 -7.52 -11.92 -10.43
N ALA A 74 -7.39 -11.59 -9.14
CA ALA A 74 -7.39 -10.21 -8.67
C ALA A 74 -6.09 -9.45 -9.03
N GLN A 75 -4.99 -10.16 -9.33
CA GLN A 75 -3.70 -9.56 -9.65
C GLN A 75 -3.75 -8.70 -10.91
N ALA A 76 -4.50 -9.14 -11.93
CA ALA A 76 -4.58 -8.44 -13.22
C ALA A 76 -5.27 -7.07 -13.14
N GLY A 77 -6.07 -6.82 -12.08
CA GLY A 77 -6.77 -5.55 -11.88
C GLY A 77 -6.13 -4.66 -10.81
N LEU A 78 -4.94 -4.97 -10.33
CA LEU A 78 -4.40 -4.27 -9.17
C LEU A 78 -4.10 -2.78 -9.44
N LEU A 79 -3.77 -2.45 -10.70
CA LEU A 79 -3.46 -1.09 -11.19
C LEU A 79 -4.06 -0.88 -12.58
#